data_AF-A0A6M1RB82-F1
#
_entry.id   AF-A0A6M1RB82-F1
#
_cell.length_a   1.000
_cell.length_b   1.000
_cell.length_c   1.000
_cell.angle_alpha   90.00
_cell.angle_beta   90.00
_cell.angle_gamma   90.00
#
_symmetry.space_group_name_H-M   'P 1'
#
loop_
_entity.id
_entity.type
_entity.pdbx_description
1 polymer ?
#
loop_
_entity_poly.entity_id
_entity_poly.type
_entity_poly.pdbx_seq_one_letter_code
_entity_poly.pdbx_strand_id
1 'polypeptide(L)'
;MARNDNGWHRALDGYPSTHILKPVTPDFPSMIYDEEYGARIAQALGLTTYETFIEEFAGTPALVIERYDRGHEVDGVPSRMHQEDFNQAI
;
A
#
# COMPACT_ATOMS: atom_id res chain seq x y z
N MET A 1 5.41 5.12 0.53
CA MET A 1 5.59 5.97 1.73
C MET A 1 5.66 5.09 2.97
N ALA A 2 6.11 5.61 4.10
CA ALA A 2 5.93 4.96 5.40
C ALA A 2 4.83 5.70 6.18
N ARG A 3 3.98 4.96 6.90
CA ARG A 3 2.93 5.48 7.78
C ARG A 3 3.13 4.91 9.18
N ASN A 4 3.04 5.77 10.19
CA ASN A 4 2.97 5.41 11.59
C ASN A 4 1.94 6.33 12.29
N ASP A 5 1.88 6.30 13.62
CA ASP A 5 0.96 7.13 14.41
C ASP A 5 1.13 8.65 14.20
N ASN A 6 2.31 9.10 13.76
CA ASN A 6 2.61 10.50 13.46
C ASN A 6 2.27 10.90 12.01
N GLY A 7 1.76 9.96 11.22
CA GLY A 7 1.30 10.19 9.85
C GLY A 7 2.28 9.69 8.78
N TRP A 8 2.32 10.42 7.67
CA TRP A 8 3.05 10.03 6.47
C TRP A 8 4.48 10.55 6.43
N HIS A 9 5.40 9.63 6.15
CA HIS A 9 6.83 9.91 6.07
C HIS A 9 7.41 9.38 4.76
N ARG A 10 8.37 10.14 4.23
CA ARG A 10 9.25 9.63 3.18
C ARG A 10 10.27 8.69 3.83
N ALA A 11 10.33 7.46 3.34
CA ALA A 11 11.35 6.51 3.76
C ALA A 11 12.71 6.93 3.19
N LEU A 12 13.74 7.04 4.04
CA LEU A 12 15.10 7.44 3.70
C LEU A 12 16.09 6.38 4.18
N ASP A 13 17.30 6.37 3.62
CA ASP A 13 18.45 5.62 4.14
C ASP A 13 18.19 4.12 4.44
N GLY A 14 17.44 3.46 3.55
CA GLY A 14 17.13 2.04 3.71
C GLY A 14 16.01 1.74 4.72
N TYR A 15 15.32 2.75 5.24
CA TYR A 15 14.06 2.55 5.98
C TYR A 15 13.00 1.93 5.04
N PRO A 16 12.21 0.95 5.50
CA PRO A 16 11.18 0.32 4.69
C PRO A 16 9.97 1.24 4.50
N SER A 17 9.49 1.36 3.25
CA SER A 17 8.13 1.85 3.01
C SER A 17 7.11 0.83 3.52
N THR A 18 6.00 1.29 4.07
CA THR A 18 4.92 0.43 4.58
C THR A 18 3.69 0.41 3.68
N HIS A 19 3.54 1.41 2.81
CA HIS A 19 2.42 1.50 1.89
C HIS A 19 2.87 1.87 0.47
N ILE A 20 2.15 1.33 -0.49
CA ILE A 20 2.17 1.73 -1.90
C ILE A 20 1.08 2.80 -2.09
N LEU A 21 1.44 3.91 -2.73
CA LEU A 21 0.51 4.96 -3.10
C LEU A 21 0.37 4.95 -4.62
N LYS A 22 -0.87 4.84 -5.10
CA LYS A 22 -1.22 4.94 -6.53
C LYS A 22 -2.05 6.21 -6.72
N PRO A 23 -1.46 7.31 -7.17
CA PRO A 23 -2.21 8.54 -7.43
C PRO A 23 -3.21 8.33 -8.57
N VAL A 24 -4.30 9.09 -8.56
CA VAL A 24 -5.25 9.10 -9.68
C VAL A 24 -4.54 9.43 -10.99
N THR A 25 -4.93 8.74 -12.06
CA THR A 25 -4.47 9.05 -13.43
C THR A 25 -5.61 9.71 -14.22
N PRO A 26 -5.33 10.76 -15.02
CA PRO A 26 -6.34 11.41 -15.87
C PRO A 26 -6.97 10.48 -16.91
N ASP A 27 -6.22 9.48 -17.39
CA ASP A 27 -6.70 8.55 -18.42
C ASP A 27 -7.79 7.62 -17.91
N PHE A 28 -7.78 7.34 -16.60
CA PHE A 28 -8.74 6.44 -15.93
C PHE A 28 -9.17 7.00 -14.56
N PRO A 29 -10.04 8.03 -14.54
CA PRO A 29 -10.37 8.75 -13.31
C PRO A 29 -11.06 7.89 -12.23
N SER A 30 -11.72 6.79 -12.62
CA SER A 30 -12.38 5.88 -11.68
C SER A 30 -11.44 4.81 -11.10
N MET A 31 -10.26 4.59 -11.69
CA MET A 31 -9.44 3.38 -11.46
C MET A 31 -9.09 3.15 -9.99
N ILE A 32 -8.75 4.23 -9.26
CA ILE A 32 -8.41 4.11 -7.84
C ILE A 32 -9.61 3.66 -7.00
N TYR A 33 -10.83 4.09 -7.35
CA TYR A 33 -12.05 3.72 -6.64
C TYR A 33 -12.50 2.31 -7.00
N ASP A 34 -12.35 1.92 -8.27
CA ASP A 34 -12.64 0.57 -8.74
C ASP A 34 -11.74 -0.45 -8.02
N GLU A 35 -10.46 -0.12 -7.85
CA GLU A 35 -9.50 -0.96 -7.15
C GLU A 35 -9.74 -1.00 -5.62
N GLU A 36 -10.06 0.13 -4.97
CA GLU A 36 -10.49 0.13 -3.56
C GLU A 36 -11.70 -0.78 -3.34
N TYR A 37 -12.71 -0.65 -4.21
CA TYR A 37 -13.92 -1.43 -4.10
C TYR A 37 -13.66 -2.94 -4.24
N GLY A 38 -12.81 -3.31 -5.21
CA GLY A 38 -12.36 -4.68 -5.39
C GLY A 38 -11.61 -5.22 -4.16
N ALA A 39 -10.70 -4.43 -3.59
CA ALA A 39 -9.97 -4.80 -2.39
C ALA A 39 -10.89 -5.00 -1.18
N ARG A 40 -11.89 -4.11 -1.00
CA ARG A 40 -12.89 -4.22 0.07
C ARG A 40 -13.76 -5.47 -0.08
N ILE A 41 -14.16 -5.83 -1.30
CA ILE A 41 -14.86 -7.11 -1.56
C ILE A 41 -13.95 -8.29 -1.20
N ALA A 42 -12.69 -8.28 -1.66
CA ALA A 42 -11.74 -9.35 -1.38
C ALA A 42 -11.51 -9.53 0.13
N GLN A 43 -11.43 -8.44 0.89
CA GLN A 43 -11.32 -8.47 2.35
C GLN A 43 -12.59 -9.04 3.00
N ALA A 44 -13.78 -8.60 2.55
CA ALA A 44 -15.06 -9.12 3.05
C ALA A 44 -15.25 -10.63 2.78
N LEU A 45 -14.63 -11.15 1.72
CA LEU A 45 -14.61 -12.57 1.38
C LEU A 45 -13.47 -13.35 2.06
N GLY A 46 -12.60 -12.69 2.82
CA GLY A 46 -11.45 -13.32 3.49
C GLY A 46 -10.32 -13.74 2.54
N LEU A 47 -10.25 -13.15 1.34
CA LEU A 47 -9.18 -13.42 0.36
C LEU A 47 -7.92 -12.60 0.62
N THR A 48 -8.02 -11.54 1.42
CA THR A 48 -6.93 -10.68 1.83
C THR A 48 -7.16 -10.13 3.24
N THR A 49 -6.07 -9.73 3.90
CA THR A 49 -6.09 -9.05 5.19
C THR A 49 -5.52 -7.63 5.15
N TYR A 50 -4.84 -7.22 4.08
CA TYR A 50 -4.18 -5.91 3.99
C TYR A 50 -5.18 -4.77 3.80
N GLU A 51 -4.92 -3.64 4.46
CA GLU A 51 -5.76 -2.45 4.31
C GLU A 51 -5.58 -1.78 2.94
N THR A 52 -6.67 -1.28 2.39
CA THR A 52 -6.70 -0.51 1.15
C THR A 52 -7.77 0.56 1.23
N PHE A 53 -7.41 1.82 0.99
CA PHE A 53 -8.31 2.97 1.14
C PHE A 53 -7.89 4.15 0.26
N ILE A 54 -8.79 5.11 0.06
CA ILE A 54 -8.49 6.36 -0.64
C ILE A 54 -8.10 7.44 0.37
N GLU A 55 -7.01 8.14 0.11
CA GLU A 55 -6.58 9.31 0.88
C GLU A 55 -6.13 10.44 -0.06
N GLU A 56 -6.34 11.69 0.35
CA GLU A 56 -5.93 12.86 -0.40
C GLU A 56 -4.54 13.35 0.05
N PHE A 57 -3.63 13.53 -0.92
CA PHE A 57 -2.30 14.07 -0.71
C PHE A 57 -2.16 15.39 -1.48
N ALA A 58 -2.14 16.51 -0.76
CA ALA A 58 -1.98 17.85 -1.34
C ALA A 58 -2.93 18.11 -2.54
N GLY A 59 -4.21 17.78 -2.39
CA GLY A 59 -5.22 17.93 -3.45
C GLY A 59 -5.25 16.81 -4.50
N THR A 60 -4.38 15.79 -4.38
CA THR A 60 -4.36 14.64 -5.29
C THR A 60 -4.85 13.39 -4.56
N PRO A 61 -5.99 12.81 -4.95
CA PRO A 61 -6.44 11.54 -4.38
C PRO A 61 -5.53 10.40 -4.84
N ALA A 62 -5.24 9.48 -3.94
CA ALA A 62 -4.47 8.27 -4.21
C ALA A 62 -5.10 7.06 -3.53
N LEU A 63 -5.00 5.91 -4.18
CA LEU A 63 -5.21 4.62 -3.54
C LEU A 63 -3.98 4.29 -2.68
N VAL A 64 -4.23 4.05 -1.41
CA VAL A 64 -3.23 3.62 -0.43
C VAL A 64 -3.41 2.13 -0.20
N ILE A 65 -2.33 1.36 -0.36
CA ILE A 65 -2.33 -0.09 -0.19
C ILE A 65 -1.24 -0.44 0.84
N GLU A 66 -1.63 -1.13 1.91
CA GLU A 66 -0.69 -1.70 2.87
C GLU A 66 0.17 -2.79 2.21
N ARG A 67 1.48 -2.73 2.44
CA ARG A 67 2.42 -3.67 1.83
C ARG A 67 2.40 -5.01 2.56
N TYR A 68 1.94 -6.05 1.87
CA TYR A 68 1.95 -7.43 2.39
C TYR A 68 3.37 -8.03 2.54
N ASP A 69 4.38 -7.48 1.84
CA ASP A 69 5.78 -7.89 1.95
C ASP A 69 6.51 -7.22 3.13
N ARG A 70 5.76 -6.82 4.16
CA ARG A 70 6.25 -6.31 5.44
C ARG A 70 5.80 -7.23 6.56
N GLY A 71 6.74 -7.53 7.45
CA GLY A 71 6.48 -8.34 8.63
C GLY A 71 6.34 -7.48 9.89
N HIS A 72 6.34 -8.14 11.05
CA HIS A 72 6.31 -7.49 12.35
C HIS A 72 7.45 -6.47 12.50
N GLU A 73 7.16 -5.42 13.27
CA GLU A 73 8.14 -4.41 13.63
C GLU A 73 9.16 -4.96 14.62
N VAL A 74 10.43 -4.58 14.41
CA VAL A 74 11.54 -4.76 15.34
C VAL A 74 12.06 -3.38 15.65
N ASP A 75 12.02 -2.97 16.92
CA ASP A 75 12.41 -1.62 17.37
C ASP A 75 11.70 -0.48 16.61
N GLY A 76 10.40 -0.66 16.31
CA GLY A 76 9.58 0.30 15.57
C GLY A 76 9.87 0.35 14.07
N VAL A 77 10.67 -0.59 13.54
CA VAL A 77 10.99 -0.71 12.12
C VAL A 77 10.37 -1.98 11.55
N PRO A 78 9.47 -1.88 10.55
CA PRO A 78 8.89 -3.04 9.89
C PRO A 78 9.95 -3.95 9.24
N SER A 79 9.89 -5.25 9.50
CA SER A 79 10.78 -6.20 8.80
C SER A 79 10.40 -6.35 7.32
N ARG A 80 11.37 -6.73 6.48
CA ARG A 80 11.14 -7.01 5.05
C ARG A 80 10.96 -8.51 4.85
N MET A 81 9.87 -8.88 4.20
CA MET A 81 9.69 -10.23 3.66
C MET A 81 10.16 -10.23 2.22
N HIS A 82 11.05 -11.15 1.84
CA HIS A 82 11.49 -11.28 0.45
C HIS A 82 10.32 -11.72 -0.42
N GLN A 83 10.15 -11.07 -1.57
CA GLN A 83 9.07 -11.35 -2.51
C GLN A 83 9.59 -11.20 -3.94
N GLU A 84 9.14 -12.10 -4.81
CA GLU A 84 9.40 -12.10 -6.24
C GLU A 84 8.10 -12.37 -6.99
N ASP A 85 7.95 -11.75 -8.16
CA ASP A 85 6.81 -12.03 -9.05
C ASP A 85 7.08 -13.26 -9.93
N PHE A 86 6.06 -13.72 -10.66
CA PHE A 86 6.20 -14.90 -11.49
C PHE A 86 7.21 -14.72 -12.64
N ASN A 87 7.42 -13.51 -13.17
CA ASN A 87 8.38 -13.29 -14.25
C ASN A 87 9.84 -13.41 -13.77
N GLN A 88 10.08 -13.21 -12.48
CA GLN A 88 11.39 -13.43 -11.86
C GLN A 88 11.60 -14.88 -11.45
N ALA A 89 10.52 -15.57 -11.05
CA ALA A 89 10.59 -16.93 -10.53
C ALA A 89 10.74 -18.03 -11.60
N ILE A 90 10.28 -17.79 -12.84
CA ILE A 90 10.25 -18.78 -13.93
C ILE A 90 11.02 -18.32 -15.16
#